data_AF-A0A2D0AWK5-F1
#
_entry.id   AF-A0A2D0AWK5-F1
#
_cell.length_a   1.000
_cell.length_b   1.000
_cell.length_c   1.000
_cell.angle_alpha   90.00
_cell.angle_beta   90.00
_cell.angle_gamma   90.00
#
_symmetry.space_group_name_H-M   'P 1'
#
loop_
_entity.id
_entity.type
_entity.pdbx_description
1 polymer ?
#
loop_
_entity_poly.entity_id
_entity_poly.type
_entity_poly.pdbx_seq_one_letter_code
_entity_poly.pdbx_strand_id
1 'polypeptide(L)'
;MTELEQLRRAMRATERPYPEDLDLTVIMRDGRRLRRRRRLVGAGATALVTVLVAGGVGLGVRWARPPAADRPPARAATVPGATPPATSPPSPGPTRWRPPQQPIGEVIDTGIRYGVDQRVYYLVAVDVPEGPRVRVGLMAGRRTPAGELTNDIVINDVQGSDRRPGFHEIGYDDTTPSDARPPVPTFGYFVGPATRIVGTAGGRQVDARLARWSTDPELVVFWFDPVDLTPGVRLDGIVARDRSGRLL
;
A
#
# COMPACT_ATOMS: atom_id res chain seq x y z
N MET A 1 14.50 46.04 -25.00
CA MET A 1 14.68 44.59 -24.82
C MET A 1 14.13 43.89 -26.04
N THR A 2 14.89 42.97 -26.62
CA THR A 2 14.52 42.27 -27.87
C THR A 2 13.75 40.98 -27.56
N GLU A 3 12.89 40.52 -28.48
CA GLU A 3 12.12 39.28 -28.32
C GLU A 3 13.02 38.05 -28.10
N LEU A 4 14.23 38.07 -28.66
CA LEU A 4 15.23 37.03 -28.48
C LEU A 4 15.73 36.94 -27.02
N GLU A 5 15.83 38.09 -26.33
CA GLU A 5 16.20 38.15 -24.92
C GLU A 5 15.06 37.64 -24.03
N GLN A 6 13.81 37.96 -24.41
CA GLN A 6 12.63 37.49 -23.69
C GLN A 6 12.45 35.97 -23.83
N LEU A 7 12.71 35.41 -25.01
CA LEU A 7 12.72 33.97 -25.25
C LEU A 7 13.86 33.28 -24.47
N ARG A 8 15.08 33.83 -24.48
CA ARG A 8 16.19 33.29 -23.67
C ARG A 8 15.89 33.32 -22.17
N ARG A 9 15.21 34.37 -21.69
CA ARG A 9 14.82 34.50 -20.29
C ARG A 9 13.71 33.52 -19.92
N ALA A 10 12.73 33.31 -20.81
CA ALA A 10 11.67 32.32 -20.62
C ALA A 10 12.24 30.89 -20.59
N MET A 11 13.18 30.56 -21.49
CA MET A 11 13.84 29.25 -21.51
C MET A 11 14.66 28.98 -20.25
N ARG A 12 15.40 29.98 -19.73
CA ARG A 12 16.13 29.85 -18.46
C ARG A 12 15.22 29.81 -17.23
N ALA A 13 14.01 30.38 -17.30
CA ALA A 13 13.05 30.33 -16.19
C ALA A 13 12.39 28.94 -16.04
N THR A 14 12.36 28.14 -17.11
CA THR A 14 11.90 26.74 -17.07
C THR A 14 12.97 25.74 -16.62
N GLU A 15 14.25 26.13 -16.62
CA GLU A 15 15.33 25.39 -15.95
C GLU A 15 15.21 25.60 -14.44
N ARG A 16 14.27 24.91 -13.80
CA ARG A 16 14.38 24.67 -12.36
C ARG A 16 15.66 23.86 -12.15
N PRO A 17 16.51 24.22 -11.17
CA PRO A 17 17.57 23.32 -10.75
C PRO A 17 16.90 22.01 -10.35
N TYR A 18 17.16 20.94 -11.10
CA TYR A 18 16.94 19.61 -10.57
C TYR A 18 17.73 19.55 -9.27
N PRO A 19 17.15 19.12 -8.14
CA PRO A 19 17.97 18.81 -6.98
C PRO A 19 19.01 17.78 -7.43
N GLU A 20 20.29 18.15 -7.33
CA GLU A 20 21.41 17.34 -7.84
C GLU A 20 21.59 15.98 -7.14
N ASP A 21 20.74 15.64 -6.17
CA ASP A 21 20.69 14.30 -5.62
C ASP A 21 19.24 13.84 -5.46
N LEU A 22 18.64 13.36 -6.56
CA LEU A 22 17.66 12.30 -6.40
C LEU A 22 18.43 11.10 -5.83
N ASP A 23 18.30 10.85 -4.53
CA ASP A 23 18.87 9.66 -3.90
C ASP A 23 18.16 8.42 -4.47
N LEU A 24 18.72 7.92 -5.56
CA LEU A 24 18.27 6.73 -6.26
C LEU A 24 18.26 5.54 -5.33
N THR A 25 19.10 5.52 -4.29
CA THR A 25 19.14 4.45 -3.29
C THR A 25 17.89 4.46 -2.43
N VAL A 26 17.48 5.64 -1.95
CA VAL A 26 16.21 5.83 -1.20
C VAL A 26 15.03 5.51 -2.09
N ILE A 27 14.99 6.04 -3.32
CA ILE A 27 13.89 5.79 -4.27
C ILE A 27 13.79 4.30 -4.63
N MET A 28 14.92 3.64 -4.90
CA MET A 28 14.95 2.21 -5.19
C MET A 28 14.61 1.36 -3.96
N ARG A 29 14.98 1.78 -2.76
CA ARG A 29 14.62 1.12 -1.48
C ARG A 29 13.12 1.22 -1.23
N ASP A 30 12.54 2.40 -1.39
CA ASP A 30 11.10 2.63 -1.25
C ASP A 30 10.32 1.88 -2.33
N GLY A 31 10.77 1.95 -3.59
CA GLY A 31 10.16 1.20 -4.69
C GLY A 31 10.31 -0.33 -4.53
N ARG A 32 11.41 -0.82 -3.95
CA ARG A 32 11.60 -2.27 -3.66
C ARG A 32 10.74 -2.71 -2.47
N ARG A 33 10.52 -1.85 -1.49
CA ARG A 33 9.64 -2.08 -0.34
C ARG A 33 8.16 -2.10 -0.75
N LEU A 34 7.76 -1.20 -1.65
CA LEU A 34 6.42 -1.18 -2.26
C LEU A 34 6.16 -2.46 -3.08
N ARG A 35 7.12 -2.88 -3.91
CA ARG A 35 7.03 -4.12 -4.72
C ARG A 35 6.95 -5.39 -3.87
N ARG A 36 7.67 -5.48 -2.75
CA ARG A 36 7.59 -6.64 -1.83
C ARG A 36 6.24 -6.73 -1.13
N ARG A 37 5.64 -5.59 -0.77
CA ARG A 37 4.29 -5.54 -0.18
C ARG A 37 3.20 -5.96 -1.17
N ARG A 38 3.33 -5.57 -2.44
CA ARG A 38 2.40 -5.96 -3.51
C ARG A 38 2.39 -7.46 -3.85
N ARG A 39 3.40 -8.23 -3.41
CA ARG A 39 3.59 -9.66 -3.74
C ARG A 39 3.18 -10.65 -2.65
N LEU A 40 2.51 -10.23 -1.58
CA LEU A 40 2.14 -11.13 -0.47
C LEU A 40 0.66 -11.02 -0.05
N VAL A 41 -0.26 -11.40 -0.94
CA VAL A 41 -1.44 -12.25 -0.67
C VAL A 41 -1.86 -12.85 -2.03
N GLY A 42 -1.10 -13.84 -2.50
CA GLY A 42 -1.33 -14.54 -3.76
C GLY A 42 -1.61 -16.02 -3.52
N ALA A 43 -2.52 -16.33 -2.59
CA ALA A 43 -3.21 -17.61 -2.45
C ALA A 43 -4.33 -17.37 -1.42
N GLY A 44 -5.58 -17.61 -1.82
CA GLY A 44 -6.78 -17.26 -1.06
C GLY A 44 -6.72 -17.70 0.41
N ALA A 45 -6.61 -16.73 1.31
CA ALA A 45 -6.89 -16.92 2.72
C ALA A 45 -8.32 -16.45 2.96
N THR A 46 -9.28 -17.37 2.89
CA THR A 46 -10.66 -17.16 3.33
C THR A 46 -10.65 -16.92 4.84
N ALA A 47 -11.05 -15.74 5.30
CA ALA A 47 -11.27 -15.51 6.72
C ALA A 47 -12.63 -16.11 7.12
N LEU A 48 -12.62 -17.35 7.60
CA LEU A 48 -13.78 -18.02 8.18
C LEU A 48 -14.17 -17.33 9.50
N VAL A 49 -15.38 -16.78 9.56
CA VAL A 49 -16.04 -16.42 10.82
C VAL A 49 -16.99 -17.56 11.17
N THR A 50 -16.59 -18.43 12.10
CA THR A 50 -17.45 -19.49 12.65
C THR A 50 -17.82 -19.15 14.09
N VAL A 51 -19.11 -19.12 14.38
CA VAL A 51 -19.67 -18.98 15.72
C VAL A 51 -20.25 -20.34 16.15
N LEU A 52 -19.94 -20.73 17.40
CA LEU A 52 -20.50 -21.79 18.27
C LEU A 52 -19.82 -23.20 18.36
N VAL A 53 -19.37 -23.45 19.60
CA VAL A 53 -19.61 -24.61 20.51
C VAL A 53 -18.80 -25.91 20.35
N ALA A 54 -17.97 -26.12 21.38
CA ALA A 54 -17.55 -27.34 22.07
C ALA A 54 -17.39 -28.66 21.29
N GLY A 55 -16.16 -29.23 21.38
CA GLY A 55 -15.96 -30.68 21.48
C GLY A 55 -14.87 -31.27 20.59
N GLY A 56 -13.76 -31.68 21.19
CA GLY A 56 -13.16 -33.00 20.91
C GLY A 56 -12.06 -33.17 19.84
N VAL A 57 -10.83 -33.45 20.33
CA VAL A 57 -9.87 -34.51 19.92
C VAL A 57 -9.12 -34.44 18.56
N GLY A 58 -7.79 -34.59 18.65
CA GLY A 58 -6.89 -35.22 17.66
C GLY A 58 -6.16 -34.25 16.72
N LEU A 59 -4.90 -34.40 16.30
CA LEU A 59 -3.89 -35.47 16.42
C LEU A 59 -2.53 -34.78 16.14
N GLY A 60 -1.50 -35.04 16.95
CA GLY A 60 -0.16 -34.48 16.75
C GLY A 60 0.66 -35.29 15.76
N VAL A 61 1.12 -34.66 14.66
CA VAL A 61 2.08 -35.28 13.73
C VAL A 61 3.44 -34.61 13.90
N ARG A 62 4.34 -35.30 14.60
CA ARG A 62 5.79 -34.98 14.64
C ARG A 62 6.43 -35.45 13.33
N TRP A 63 7.03 -34.55 12.58
CA TRP A 63 7.88 -34.92 11.44
C TRP A 63 9.32 -35.10 11.90
N ALA A 64 9.81 -36.34 11.75
CA ALA A 64 11.18 -36.75 12.01
C ALA A 64 12.14 -36.22 10.93
N ARG A 65 13.35 -35.85 11.34
CA ARG A 65 14.44 -35.35 10.49
C ARG A 65 15.44 -36.51 10.23
N PRO A 66 15.87 -36.79 8.99
CA PRO A 66 16.91 -37.80 8.73
C PRO A 66 18.33 -37.28 9.07
N PRO A 67 19.30 -38.18 9.35
CA PRO A 67 20.59 -37.84 9.96
C PRO A 67 21.62 -37.27 8.97
N ALA A 68 22.54 -36.47 9.52
CA ALA A 68 23.71 -35.91 8.84
C ALA A 68 24.80 -36.98 8.64
N ALA A 69 25.46 -36.94 7.49
CA ALA A 69 26.64 -37.75 7.18
C ALA A 69 27.94 -37.03 7.59
N ASP A 70 28.86 -37.82 8.13
CA ASP A 70 30.21 -37.46 8.58
C ASP A 70 31.11 -36.88 7.49
N ARG A 71 31.98 -35.93 7.86
CA ARG A 71 33.19 -35.60 7.10
C ARG A 71 34.35 -35.23 8.05
N PRO A 72 35.60 -35.68 7.80
CA PRO A 72 36.68 -35.72 8.79
C PRO A 72 37.51 -34.41 8.91
N PRO A 73 38.36 -34.27 9.95
CA PRO A 73 38.97 -32.99 10.34
C PRO A 73 40.31 -32.73 9.62
N ALA A 74 40.59 -31.46 9.31
CA ALA A 74 41.96 -31.02 9.04
C ALA A 74 42.22 -29.54 9.36
N ARG A 75 43.19 -29.36 10.25
CA ARG A 75 44.20 -28.29 10.40
C ARG A 75 43.79 -26.83 10.60
N ALA A 76 44.16 -26.36 11.79
CA ALA A 76 44.40 -24.97 12.13
C ALA A 76 45.61 -24.39 11.35
N ALA A 77 45.44 -23.18 10.85
CA ALA A 77 46.52 -22.26 10.47
C ALA A 77 46.15 -20.86 10.96
N THR A 78 47.03 -20.25 11.76
CA THR A 78 46.92 -18.94 12.38
C THR A 78 47.66 -17.89 11.55
N VAL A 79 46.98 -16.83 11.08
CA VAL A 79 47.57 -15.53 10.69
C VAL A 79 46.47 -14.42 10.59
N PRO A 80 46.78 -13.11 10.53
CA PRO A 80 46.51 -12.16 11.62
C PRO A 80 45.41 -11.11 11.33
N GLY A 81 44.87 -10.53 12.41
CA GLY A 81 44.34 -9.15 12.48
C GLY A 81 43.26 -8.75 11.47
N ALA A 82 42.02 -9.20 11.66
CA ALA A 82 40.86 -8.66 10.95
C ALA A 82 40.35 -7.39 11.64
N THR A 83 40.39 -6.26 10.93
CA THR A 83 39.61 -5.05 11.22
C THR A 83 38.13 -5.43 11.40
N PRO A 84 37.43 -4.92 12.44
CA PRO A 84 36.01 -5.26 12.60
C PRO A 84 35.24 -4.81 11.35
N PRO A 85 34.34 -5.65 10.80
CA PRO A 85 33.50 -5.23 9.70
C PRO A 85 32.64 -4.05 10.18
N ALA A 86 32.61 -2.99 9.39
CA ALA A 86 31.66 -1.90 9.59
C ALA A 86 30.25 -2.50 9.64
N THR A 87 29.64 -2.46 10.81
CA THR A 87 28.26 -2.88 11.03
C THR A 87 27.38 -2.05 10.11
N SER A 88 26.89 -2.66 9.04
CA SER A 88 25.83 -2.08 8.24
C SER A 88 24.66 -1.78 9.19
N PRO A 89 24.08 -0.56 9.18
CA PRO A 89 22.94 -0.26 10.04
C PRO A 89 21.84 -1.31 9.79
N PRO A 90 21.14 -1.77 10.85
CA PRO A 90 20.15 -2.80 10.72
C PRO A 90 19.11 -2.38 9.68
N SER A 91 18.89 -3.26 8.70
CA SER A 91 17.83 -3.07 7.73
C SER A 91 16.48 -2.99 8.48
N PRO A 92 15.57 -2.07 8.10
CA PRO A 92 14.21 -2.01 8.58
C PRO A 92 13.58 -3.38 8.74
N GLY A 93 13.00 -3.64 9.90
CA GLY A 93 12.15 -4.82 10.08
C GLY A 93 10.96 -4.78 9.11
N PRO A 94 10.53 -5.94 8.56
CA PRO A 94 9.33 -5.98 7.75
C PRO A 94 8.11 -5.52 8.56
N THR A 95 7.18 -4.82 7.91
CA THR A 95 5.83 -4.58 8.47
C THR A 95 5.22 -5.93 8.82
N ARG A 96 4.86 -6.10 10.09
CA ARG A 96 4.29 -7.34 10.58
C ARG A 96 2.78 -7.28 10.43
N TRP A 97 2.23 -8.34 9.85
CA TRP A 97 0.80 -8.52 9.71
C TRP A 97 0.33 -9.49 10.80
N ARG A 98 -0.82 -9.20 11.43
CA ARG A 98 -1.45 -10.10 12.39
C ARG A 98 -2.66 -10.78 11.72
N PRO A 99 -2.60 -12.09 11.41
CA PRO A 99 -3.74 -12.81 10.87
C PRO A 99 -4.77 -13.15 11.97
N PRO A 100 -6.08 -13.17 11.65
CA PRO A 100 -6.71 -12.61 10.44
C PRO A 100 -6.79 -11.08 10.52
N GLN A 101 -6.59 -10.38 9.39
CA GLN A 101 -6.76 -8.92 9.32
C GLN A 101 -8.25 -8.60 9.33
N GLN A 102 -8.80 -8.39 10.52
CA GLN A 102 -10.18 -7.97 10.69
C GLN A 102 -10.35 -6.50 10.32
N PRO A 103 -11.43 -6.13 9.61
CA PRO A 103 -11.79 -4.74 9.41
C PRO A 103 -11.91 -3.99 10.74
N ILE A 104 -11.37 -2.78 10.80
CA ILE A 104 -11.61 -1.82 11.86
C ILE A 104 -12.72 -0.89 11.38
N GLY A 105 -13.89 -0.99 12.00
CA GLY A 105 -15.07 -0.26 11.57
C GLY A 105 -15.80 -0.93 10.40
N GLU A 106 -16.57 -0.14 9.66
CA GLU A 106 -17.40 -0.64 8.56
C GLU A 106 -16.58 -0.93 7.30
N VAL A 107 -17.05 -1.91 6.55
CA VAL A 107 -16.53 -2.23 5.22
C VAL A 107 -17.26 -1.37 4.19
N ILE A 108 -16.50 -0.57 3.45
CA ILE A 108 -17.00 0.37 2.46
C ILE A 108 -17.37 -0.38 1.19
N ASP A 109 -18.65 -0.28 0.82
CA ASP A 109 -19.17 -0.73 -0.46
C ASP A 109 -18.79 0.27 -1.56
N THR A 110 -18.16 -0.20 -2.63
CA THR A 110 -17.75 0.63 -3.76
C THR A 110 -18.76 0.64 -4.92
N GLY A 111 -19.73 -0.27 -4.92
CA GLY A 111 -20.61 -0.57 -6.05
C GLY A 111 -19.95 -1.32 -7.21
N ILE A 112 -18.62 -1.46 -7.21
CA ILE A 112 -17.86 -2.08 -8.32
C ILE A 112 -17.91 -3.60 -8.18
N ARG A 113 -18.28 -4.28 -9.27
CA ARG A 113 -18.34 -5.75 -9.35
C ARG A 113 -17.37 -6.30 -10.38
N TYR A 114 -16.77 -7.43 -10.05
CA TYR A 114 -15.93 -8.23 -10.92
C TYR A 114 -16.43 -9.67 -10.91
N GLY A 115 -17.24 -10.02 -11.92
CA GLY A 115 -18.02 -11.25 -11.89
C GLY A 115 -19.02 -11.23 -10.72
N VAL A 116 -18.96 -12.24 -9.86
CA VAL A 116 -19.84 -12.36 -8.68
C VAL A 116 -19.32 -11.61 -7.45
N ASP A 117 -18.03 -11.28 -7.45
CA ASP A 117 -17.38 -10.61 -6.34
C ASP A 117 -17.56 -9.09 -6.43
N GLN A 118 -17.64 -8.46 -5.27
CA GLN A 118 -17.72 -7.00 -5.13
C GLN A 118 -16.39 -6.44 -4.61
N ARG A 119 -15.88 -5.37 -5.21
CA ARG A 119 -14.74 -4.62 -4.66
C ARG A 119 -15.19 -3.86 -3.41
N VAL A 120 -14.41 -3.98 -2.35
CA VAL A 120 -14.65 -3.28 -1.09
C VAL A 120 -13.36 -2.65 -0.57
N TYR A 121 -13.51 -1.63 0.26
CA TYR A 121 -12.41 -1.04 1.01
C TYR A 121 -12.67 -1.11 2.51
N TYR A 122 -11.63 -1.34 3.30
CA TYR A 122 -11.73 -1.32 4.76
C TYR A 122 -10.37 -1.03 5.39
N LEU A 123 -10.39 -0.45 6.58
CA LEU A 123 -9.16 -0.21 7.34
C LEU A 123 -8.82 -1.47 8.14
N VAL A 124 -7.53 -1.77 8.26
CA VAL A 124 -7.00 -2.90 9.06
C VAL A 124 -5.89 -2.42 9.97
N ALA A 125 -5.66 -3.13 11.06
CA ALA A 125 -4.51 -2.87 11.94
C ALA A 125 -3.20 -3.24 11.24
N VAL A 126 -2.18 -2.40 11.37
CA VAL A 126 -0.82 -2.65 10.86
C VAL A 126 0.20 -2.35 11.95
N ASP A 127 1.30 -3.09 11.94
CA ASP A 127 2.46 -2.82 12.79
C ASP A 127 3.66 -2.45 11.91
N VAL A 128 4.03 -1.18 11.96
CA VAL A 128 5.17 -0.62 11.23
C VAL A 128 6.26 -0.27 12.24
N PRO A 129 7.32 -1.09 12.37
CA PRO A 129 8.35 -0.89 13.40
C PRO A 129 9.00 0.51 13.37
N GLU A 130 9.22 1.06 12.17
CA GLU A 130 9.84 2.38 11.97
C GLU A 130 8.84 3.54 12.02
N GLY A 131 7.56 3.23 12.14
CA GLY A 131 6.47 4.20 12.16
C GLY A 131 5.42 3.78 13.19
N PRO A 132 5.71 3.81 14.50
CA PRO A 132 4.79 3.32 15.54
C PRO A 132 3.47 4.12 15.62
N ARG A 133 3.42 5.31 15.00
CA ARG A 133 2.19 6.10 14.84
C ARG A 133 1.41 5.76 13.56
N VAL A 134 1.87 4.77 12.78
CA VAL A 134 1.13 4.14 11.69
C VAL A 134 0.56 2.84 12.21
N ARG A 135 -0.72 2.87 12.55
CA ARG A 135 -1.50 1.80 13.17
C ARG A 135 -2.57 1.24 12.25
N VAL A 136 -2.94 1.96 11.19
CA VAL A 136 -3.88 1.49 10.17
C VAL A 136 -3.30 1.42 8.76
N GLY A 137 -3.83 0.49 7.98
CA GLY A 137 -3.68 0.43 6.53
C GLY A 137 -5.05 0.33 5.86
N LEU A 138 -5.14 0.81 4.64
CA LEU A 138 -6.32 0.69 3.79
C LEU A 138 -6.20 -0.55 2.92
N MET A 139 -7.13 -1.48 3.10
CA MET A 139 -7.24 -2.71 2.33
C MET A 139 -8.21 -2.52 1.17
N ALA A 140 -7.75 -2.79 -0.05
CA ALA A 140 -8.58 -3.21 -1.17
C ALA A 140 -8.80 -4.71 -1.06
N GLY A 141 -10.06 -5.11 -0.90
CA GLY A 141 -10.48 -6.49 -0.82
C GLY A 141 -11.65 -6.79 -1.75
N ARG A 142 -12.10 -8.04 -1.74
CA ARG A 142 -13.34 -8.44 -2.38
C ARG A 142 -14.29 -9.02 -1.36
N ARG A 143 -15.59 -8.84 -1.61
CA ARG A 143 -16.67 -9.49 -0.89
C ARG A 143 -17.34 -10.50 -1.82
N THR A 144 -17.35 -11.76 -1.41
CA THR A 144 -18.05 -12.83 -2.15
C THR A 144 -19.56 -12.72 -1.93
N PRO A 145 -20.41 -13.40 -2.74
CA PRO A 145 -21.85 -13.45 -2.50
C PRO A 145 -22.25 -14.00 -1.12
N ALA A 146 -21.39 -14.82 -0.51
CA ALA A 146 -21.58 -15.33 0.86
C ALA A 146 -21.21 -14.31 1.95
N GLY A 147 -20.71 -13.13 1.57
CA GLY A 147 -20.28 -12.08 2.49
C GLY A 147 -18.84 -12.20 2.96
N GLU A 148 -18.09 -13.20 2.48
CA GLU A 148 -16.69 -13.42 2.87
C GLU A 148 -15.78 -12.34 2.28
N LEU A 149 -14.80 -11.89 3.06
CA LEU A 149 -13.81 -10.92 2.63
C LEU A 149 -12.51 -11.61 2.20
N THR A 150 -12.00 -11.23 1.03
CA THR A 150 -10.64 -11.58 0.59
C THR A 150 -9.75 -10.34 0.56
N ASN A 151 -8.52 -10.50 1.01
CA ASN A 151 -7.51 -9.43 0.99
C ASN A 151 -6.77 -9.44 -0.35
N ASP A 152 -6.74 -8.31 -1.08
CA ASP A 152 -6.01 -8.22 -2.36
C ASP A 152 -4.78 -7.31 -2.26
N ILE A 153 -4.96 -6.06 -1.80
CA ILE A 153 -3.89 -5.06 -1.68
C ILE A 153 -4.10 -4.23 -0.42
N VAL A 154 -3.07 -4.09 0.41
CA VAL A 154 -3.05 -3.14 1.51
C VAL A 154 -2.06 -2.01 1.25
N ILE A 155 -2.48 -0.79 1.51
CA ILE A 155 -1.62 0.40 1.49
C ILE A 155 -1.59 1.05 2.87
N ASN A 156 -0.43 1.52 3.28
CA ASN A 156 -0.25 2.20 4.55
C ASN A 156 0.97 3.10 4.48
N ASP A 157 0.94 4.14 5.30
CA ASP A 157 2.11 4.96 5.53
C ASP A 157 3.28 4.17 6.10
N VAL A 158 4.45 4.75 5.99
CA VAL A 158 5.70 4.09 6.36
C VAL A 158 6.47 4.86 7.42
N GLN A 159 6.11 6.12 7.60
CA GLN A 159 6.70 7.07 8.52
C GLN A 159 5.64 8.08 8.95
N GLY A 160 5.93 8.86 9.99
CA GLY A 160 4.99 9.83 10.51
C GLY A 160 3.80 9.17 11.21
N SER A 161 2.60 9.71 10.99
CA SER A 161 1.34 9.26 11.57
C SER A 161 0.33 8.96 10.47
N ASP A 162 -0.47 7.90 10.64
CA ASP A 162 -1.61 7.57 9.76
C ASP A 162 -2.82 8.51 9.92
N ARG A 163 -2.70 9.51 10.81
CA ARG A 163 -3.67 10.60 11.02
C ARG A 163 -3.08 11.98 10.72
N ARG A 164 -1.95 12.07 10.02
CA ARG A 164 -1.45 13.39 9.58
C ARG A 164 -2.43 13.98 8.55
N PRO A 165 -2.73 15.29 8.58
CA PRO A 165 -3.58 15.89 7.55
C PRO A 165 -3.01 15.69 6.14
N GLY A 166 -3.90 15.55 5.16
CA GLY A 166 -3.55 15.45 3.74
C GLY A 166 -3.68 14.04 3.15
N PHE A 167 -3.06 13.85 1.98
CA PHE A 167 -3.03 12.57 1.29
C PHE A 167 -2.04 11.59 1.95
N HIS A 168 -2.48 10.34 2.04
CA HIS A 168 -1.65 9.21 2.41
C HIS A 168 -1.34 8.35 1.19
N GLU A 169 -0.61 7.25 1.39
CA GLU A 169 -0.24 6.31 0.32
C GLU A 169 -1.43 6.02 -0.62
N ILE A 170 -1.17 6.05 -1.93
CA ILE A 170 -2.16 5.80 -2.98
C ILE A 170 -1.88 4.44 -3.62
N GLY A 171 -2.88 3.58 -3.59
CA GLY A 171 -2.85 2.28 -4.23
C GLY A 171 -3.39 2.35 -5.66
N TYR A 172 -2.78 1.61 -6.55
CA TYR A 172 -3.27 1.34 -7.90
C TYR A 172 -2.67 0.02 -8.38
N ASP A 173 -3.34 -0.64 -9.31
CA ASP A 173 -2.78 -1.80 -9.99
C ASP A 173 -1.86 -1.35 -11.13
N ASP A 174 -0.60 -1.76 -11.11
CA ASP A 174 0.33 -1.59 -12.23
C ASP A 174 0.54 -2.89 -13.03
N THR A 175 -0.20 -3.95 -12.68
CA THR A 175 -0.13 -5.24 -13.35
C THR A 175 -1.27 -5.41 -14.35
N THR A 176 -1.00 -6.15 -15.42
CA THR A 176 -2.03 -6.52 -16.39
C THR A 176 -3.12 -7.31 -15.67
N PRO A 177 -4.40 -6.88 -15.73
CA PRO A 177 -5.47 -7.60 -15.09
C PRO A 177 -5.56 -9.04 -15.57
N SER A 178 -5.95 -9.95 -14.68
CA SER A 178 -6.28 -11.34 -15.05
C SER A 178 -7.60 -11.75 -14.41
N ASP A 179 -8.25 -12.78 -14.93
CA ASP A 179 -9.51 -13.28 -14.36
C ASP A 179 -9.37 -13.69 -12.88
N ALA A 180 -8.16 -14.12 -12.48
CA ALA A 180 -7.85 -14.50 -11.10
C ALA A 180 -7.59 -13.30 -10.17
N ARG A 181 -7.27 -12.13 -10.72
CA ARG A 181 -7.00 -10.89 -9.98
C ARG A 181 -7.61 -9.72 -10.75
N PRO A 182 -8.89 -9.40 -10.50
CA PRO A 182 -9.52 -8.28 -11.17
C PRO A 182 -8.81 -6.97 -10.80
N PRO A 183 -8.83 -5.98 -11.71
CA PRO A 183 -8.05 -4.77 -11.54
C PRO A 183 -8.47 -4.02 -10.27
N VAL A 184 -7.48 -3.40 -9.61
CA VAL A 184 -7.75 -2.52 -8.46
C VAL A 184 -7.80 -1.08 -8.96
N PRO A 185 -8.94 -0.39 -8.81
CA PRO A 185 -9.03 1.03 -9.16
C PRO A 185 -8.02 1.85 -8.36
N THR A 186 -7.61 3.01 -8.84
CA THR A 186 -6.79 3.91 -8.03
C THR A 186 -7.56 4.33 -6.78
N PHE A 187 -6.97 4.13 -5.61
CA PHE A 187 -7.62 4.33 -4.32
C PHE A 187 -6.64 4.84 -3.26
N GLY A 188 -7.18 5.46 -2.21
CA GLY A 188 -6.38 6.00 -1.12
C GLY A 188 -7.25 6.49 0.02
N TYR A 189 -6.61 7.14 0.99
CA TYR A 189 -7.33 7.93 1.97
C TYR A 189 -6.69 9.30 2.18
N PHE A 190 -7.53 10.25 2.57
CA PHE A 190 -7.20 11.62 2.89
C PHE A 190 -7.66 11.91 4.32
N VAL A 191 -6.85 12.62 5.10
CA VAL A 191 -7.25 13.05 6.45
C VAL A 191 -7.53 14.56 6.43
N GLY A 192 -8.80 14.91 6.66
CA GLY A 192 -9.28 16.28 6.74
C GLY A 192 -10.69 16.46 6.13
N PRO A 193 -11.17 17.71 6.01
CA PRO A 193 -12.55 18.02 5.66
C PRO A 193 -12.82 17.95 4.15
N ALA A 194 -12.19 17.01 3.43
CA ALA A 194 -12.40 16.84 2.01
C ALA A 194 -13.87 16.47 1.72
N THR A 195 -14.45 17.19 0.76
CA THR A 195 -15.79 16.91 0.22
C THR A 195 -15.75 16.57 -1.26
N ARG A 196 -14.62 16.84 -1.92
CA ARG A 196 -14.35 16.48 -3.30
C ARG A 196 -12.87 16.13 -3.45
N ILE A 197 -12.57 15.04 -4.12
CA ILE A 197 -11.21 14.69 -4.53
C ILE A 197 -11.21 14.51 -6.04
N VAL A 198 -10.27 15.16 -6.71
CA VAL A 198 -10.19 15.19 -8.18
C VAL A 198 -8.82 14.70 -8.61
N GLY A 199 -8.80 13.73 -9.50
CA GLY A 199 -7.61 13.27 -10.21
C GLY A 199 -7.52 13.93 -11.59
N THR A 200 -6.31 14.07 -12.12
CA THR A 200 -6.09 14.46 -13.53
C THR A 200 -5.51 13.28 -14.27
N ALA A 201 -6.07 12.90 -15.42
CA ALA A 201 -5.54 11.86 -16.30
C ALA A 201 -5.67 12.31 -17.76
N GLY A 202 -4.54 12.39 -18.47
CA GLY A 202 -4.53 12.78 -19.87
C GLY A 202 -5.15 14.17 -20.10
N GLY A 203 -4.91 15.10 -19.17
CA GLY A 203 -5.46 16.46 -19.21
C GLY A 203 -6.93 16.60 -18.79
N ARG A 204 -7.65 15.50 -18.50
CA ARG A 204 -9.04 15.53 -18.03
C ARG A 204 -9.12 15.37 -16.52
N GLN A 205 -10.02 16.12 -15.89
CA GLN A 205 -10.37 15.94 -14.48
C GLN A 205 -11.35 14.77 -14.31
N VAL A 206 -11.08 13.94 -13.31
CA VAL A 206 -11.92 12.81 -12.91
C VAL A 206 -12.25 12.95 -11.43
N ASP A 207 -13.53 12.83 -11.07
CA ASP A 207 -13.96 12.87 -9.68
C ASP A 207 -13.78 11.50 -9.02
N ALA A 208 -13.26 11.50 -7.79
CA ALA A 208 -13.23 10.31 -6.96
C ALA A 208 -14.58 10.14 -6.22
N ARG A 209 -14.97 8.89 -6.03
CA ARG A 209 -15.96 8.50 -5.03
C ARG A 209 -15.34 8.64 -3.64
N LEU A 210 -16.14 9.06 -2.67
CA LEU A 210 -15.70 9.30 -1.29
C LEU A 210 -16.57 8.53 -0.30
N ALA A 211 -15.94 7.99 0.73
CA ALA A 211 -16.61 7.44 1.91
C ALA A 211 -15.86 7.86 3.17
N ARG A 212 -16.58 8.33 4.18
CA ARG A 212 -15.99 8.62 5.49
C ARG A 212 -15.85 7.31 6.26
N TRP A 213 -14.72 7.15 6.92
CA TRP A 213 -14.51 5.98 7.76
C TRP A 213 -15.37 6.08 9.02
N SER A 214 -16.00 4.97 9.39
CA SER A 214 -17.00 4.92 10.47
C SER A 214 -16.42 5.22 11.86
N THR A 215 -15.12 5.00 12.07
CA THR A 215 -14.47 5.20 13.37
C THR A 215 -13.84 6.58 13.53
N ASP A 216 -13.50 7.24 12.43
CA ASP A 216 -12.95 8.60 12.41
C ASP A 216 -13.38 9.28 11.09
N PRO A 217 -14.43 10.12 11.14
CA PRO A 217 -14.98 10.77 9.95
C PRO A 217 -14.03 11.75 9.26
N GLU A 218 -12.94 12.19 9.90
CA GLU A 218 -11.90 13.00 9.26
C GLU A 218 -11.08 12.18 8.26
N LEU A 219 -11.06 10.85 8.40
CA LEU A 219 -10.47 9.96 7.40
C LEU A 219 -11.48 9.67 6.30
N VAL A 220 -11.19 10.19 5.12
CA VAL A 220 -11.98 9.99 3.90
C VAL A 220 -11.26 8.99 3.00
N VAL A 221 -11.86 7.82 2.81
CA VAL A 221 -11.45 6.87 1.79
C VAL A 221 -11.96 7.36 0.45
N PHE A 222 -11.12 7.28 -0.58
CA PHE A 222 -11.47 7.65 -1.94
C PHE A 222 -11.05 6.60 -2.95
N TRP A 223 -11.78 6.51 -4.06
CA TRP A 223 -11.42 5.71 -5.21
C TRP A 223 -11.95 6.32 -6.50
N PHE A 224 -11.26 6.08 -7.59
CA PHE A 224 -11.73 6.46 -8.92
C PHE A 224 -12.54 5.31 -9.51
N ASP A 225 -13.75 5.62 -9.98
CA ASP A 225 -14.63 4.63 -10.57
C ASP A 225 -14.00 4.10 -11.88
N PRO A 226 -13.89 2.78 -12.10
CA PRO A 226 -13.38 2.21 -13.34
C PRO A 226 -14.12 2.67 -14.60
N VAL A 227 -15.38 3.10 -14.46
CA VAL A 227 -16.16 3.71 -15.54
C VAL A 227 -15.54 5.04 -15.98
N ASP A 228 -14.99 5.81 -15.04
CA ASP A 228 -14.45 7.14 -15.29
C ASP A 228 -12.93 7.17 -15.47
N LEU A 229 -12.21 6.22 -14.87
CA LEU A 229 -10.77 6.05 -14.97
C LEU A 229 -10.41 4.57 -15.07
N THR A 230 -9.96 4.16 -16.25
CA THR A 230 -9.47 2.79 -16.47
C THR A 230 -8.36 2.45 -15.46
N PRO A 231 -8.47 1.33 -14.72
CA PRO A 231 -7.42 0.91 -13.80
C PRO A 231 -6.05 0.80 -14.48
N GLY A 232 -4.99 1.21 -13.77
CA GLY A 232 -3.62 1.27 -14.29
C GLY A 232 -3.27 2.54 -15.06
N VAL A 233 -4.26 3.37 -15.43
CA VAL A 233 -3.98 4.72 -15.93
C VAL A 233 -3.43 5.56 -14.78
N ARG A 234 -2.25 6.12 -14.99
CA ARG A 234 -1.61 7.01 -14.01
C ARG A 234 -2.34 8.34 -13.95
N LEU A 235 -2.49 8.84 -12.73
CA LEU A 235 -2.92 10.20 -12.48
C LEU A 235 -1.70 11.14 -12.57
N ASP A 236 -1.87 12.25 -13.26
CA ASP A 236 -0.90 13.35 -13.36
C ASP A 236 -0.93 14.27 -12.13
N GLY A 237 -1.98 14.13 -11.30
CA GLY A 237 -2.14 14.85 -10.04
C GLY A 237 -3.44 14.48 -9.36
N ILE A 238 -3.48 14.69 -8.04
CA ILE A 238 -4.68 14.53 -7.22
C ILE A 238 -4.79 15.72 -6.27
N VAL A 239 -6.00 16.25 -6.11
CA VAL A 239 -6.28 17.39 -5.24
C VAL A 239 -7.52 17.14 -4.40
N ALA A 240 -7.51 17.61 -3.15
CA ALA A 240 -8.67 17.58 -2.26
C ALA A 240 -9.24 18.99 -2.11
N ARG A 241 -10.56 19.09 -2.03
CA ARG A 241 -11.28 20.35 -1.84
C ARG A 241 -12.30 20.24 -0.71
N ASP A 242 -12.41 21.31 0.06
CA ASP A 242 -13.47 21.45 1.06
C ASP A 242 -14.82 21.84 0.42
N ARG A 243 -15.85 22.00 1.25
CA ARG A 243 -17.22 22.32 0.82
C ARG A 243 -17.30 23.66 0.08
N SER A 244 -16.38 24.59 0.33
CA SER A 244 -16.30 25.88 -0.37
C SER A 244 -15.55 25.81 -1.70
N GLY A 245 -14.98 24.65 -2.04
CA GLY A 245 -14.17 24.43 -3.23
C GLY A 245 -12.70 24.82 -3.07
N ARG A 246 -12.29 25.25 -1.87
CA ARG A 246 -10.90 25.61 -1.58
C ARG A 246 -10.02 24.36 -1.53
N LEU A 247 -8.80 24.49 -2.05
CA LEU A 247 -7.78 23.44 -1.99
C LEU A 247 -7.36 23.19 -0.54
N LEU A 248 -7.23 21.90 -0.19
CA LEU A 248 -6.75 21.42 1.10
C LEU A 248 -5.32 20.88 1.01
#